data_AF-A0A9E3X6W1-F1
#
_entry.id   AF-A0A9E3X6W1-F1
#
_cell.length_a   1.000
_cell.length_b   1.000
_cell.length_c   1.000
_cell.angle_alpha   90.00
_cell.angle_beta   90.00
_cell.angle_gamma   90.00
#
_symmetry.space_group_name_H-M   'P 1'
#
loop_
_entity.id
_entity.type
_entity.pdbx_description
1 polymer ?
#
loop_
_entity_poly.entity_id
_entity_poly.type
_entity_poly.pdbx_seq_one_letter_code
_entity_poly.pdbx_strand_id
1 'polypeptide(L)' 'VAARNRHAFALEFFQAARARQAQLPGPPPLGLHVLMGESTGNKLGNMVGGIVAGHIAPVELIVKKKME' A
#
# COMPACT_ATOMS: atom_id res chain seq x y z
N VAL A 1 23.99 2.38 -1.76
CA VAL A 1 22.55 2.39 -1.42
C VAL A 1 21.82 3.15 -2.50
N ALA A 2 20.71 2.62 -3.00
CA ALA A 2 19.84 3.35 -3.93
C ALA A 2 18.49 3.62 -3.26
N ALA A 3 17.93 4.81 -3.49
CA ALA A 3 16.61 5.20 -3.00
C ALA A 3 15.72 5.55 -4.19
N ARG A 4 14.50 5.01 -4.22
CA ARG A 4 13.51 5.30 -5.27
C ARG A 4 12.25 5.86 -4.65
N ASN A 5 11.79 6.99 -5.19
CA ASN A 5 10.47 7.51 -4.88
C ASN A 5 9.41 6.62 -5.54
N ARG A 6 8.48 6.09 -4.74
CA ARG A 6 7.40 5.19 -5.18
C ARG A 6 6.03 5.82 -5.01
N HIS A 7 5.95 7.15 -4.81
CA HIS A 7 4.71 7.86 -4.54
C HIS A 7 3.69 7.72 -5.68
N ALA A 8 4.08 8.07 -6.91
CA ALA A 8 3.22 7.92 -8.09
C ALA A 8 2.76 6.47 -8.29
N PHE A 9 3.69 5.52 -8.18
CA PHE A 9 3.38 4.10 -8.24
C PHE A 9 2.35 3.67 -7.18
N ALA A 10 2.51 4.13 -5.93
CA ALA A 10 1.60 3.78 -4.85
C ALA A 10 0.19 4.33 -5.12
N LEU A 11 0.07 5.57 -5.61
CA LEU A 11 -1.22 6.15 -5.98
C LEU A 11 -1.92 5.34 -7.06
N GLU A 12 -1.22 5.04 -8.17
CA GLU A 12 -1.76 4.24 -9.27
C GLU A 12 -2.18 2.84 -8.80
N PHE A 13 -1.33 2.18 -8.01
CA PHE A 13 -1.60 0.86 -7.48
C PHE A 13 -2.87 0.83 -6.62
N PHE A 14 -3.01 1.75 -5.67
CA PHE A 14 -4.17 1.77 -4.76
C PHE A 14 -5.46 2.22 -5.47
N GLN A 15 -5.36 3.10 -6.48
CA GLN A 15 -6.50 3.43 -7.34
C GLN A 15 -6.99 2.19 -8.11
N ALA A 16 -6.07 1.45 -8.75
CA ALA A 16 -6.41 0.24 -9.47
C ALA A 16 -6.97 -0.85 -8.54
N ALA A 17 -6.40 -1.02 -7.34
CA ALA A 17 -6.89 -1.97 -6.35
C ALA A 17 -8.32 -1.66 -5.90
N ARG A 18 -8.63 -0.38 -5.64
CA ARG A 18 -9.98 0.07 -5.28
C ARG A 18 -10.98 -0.17 -6.41
N ALA A 19 -10.60 0.13 -7.66
CA ALA A 19 -11.46 -0.09 -8.82
C ALA A 19 -11.79 -1.57 -9.02
N ARG A 20 -10.81 -2.46 -8.86
CA ARG A 20 -11.02 -3.92 -8.92
C ARG A 20 -11.95 -4.41 -7.82
N GLN A 21 -11.77 -3.93 -6.59
CA GLN A 21 -12.62 -4.32 -5.46
C GLN A 21 -14.08 -3.87 -5.65
N ALA A 22 -14.32 -2.71 -6.26
CA ALA A 22 -15.67 -2.23 -6.55
C ALA A 22 -16.44 -3.11 -7.55
N GLN A 23 -15.73 -3.93 -8.34
CA GLN A 23 -16.33 -4.82 -9.34
C GLN A 23 -16.63 -6.23 -8.80
N LEU A 24 -16.10 -6.58 -7.62
CA LEU A 24 -16.28 -7.90 -7.02
C LEU A 24 -17.36 -7.86 -5.94
N PRO A 25 -18.34 -8.78 -5.95
CA PRO A 25 -19.31 -8.87 -4.88
C PRO A 25 -18.67 -9.45 -3.61
N GLY A 26 -18.79 -8.72 -2.51
CA GLY A 26 -18.32 -9.15 -1.19
C GLY A 26 -16.82 -8.90 -0.94
N PRO A 27 -16.35 -9.15 0.29
CA PRO A 27 -14.94 -9.02 0.63
C PRO A 27 -14.10 -10.07 -0.14
N PRO A 28 -12.87 -9.73 -0.56
CA PRO A 28 -12.02 -10.69 -1.24
C PRO A 28 -11.81 -11.94 -0.35
N PRO A 29 -11.88 -13.17 -0.89
CA PRO A 29 -11.78 -14.40 -0.09
C PRO A 29 -10.40 -14.60 0.55
N LEU A 30 -9.36 -13.98 -0.02
CA LEU A 30 -8.02 -13.92 0.53
C LEU A 30 -7.47 -12.51 0.32
N GLY A 31 -6.91 -11.91 1.36
CA GLY A 31 -6.39 -10.55 1.30
C GLY A 31 -5.89 -10.02 2.63
N LEU A 32 -5.54 -8.73 2.68
CA LEU A 32 -4.98 -8.09 3.88
C LEU A 32 -5.85 -8.26 5.14
N HIS A 33 -7.15 -8.49 4.99
CA HIS A 33 -8.07 -8.73 6.10
C HIS A 33 -7.77 -10.00 6.91
N VAL A 34 -7.09 -10.99 6.34
CA VAL A 34 -6.62 -12.17 7.08
C VAL A 34 -5.54 -11.79 8.10
N LEU A 35 -4.65 -10.85 7.73
CA LEU A 35 -3.57 -10.37 8.61
C LEU A 35 -4.05 -9.25 9.53
N MET A 36 -4.85 -8.32 9.01
CA MET A 36 -5.19 -7.05 9.67
C MET A 36 -6.55 -7.07 10.38
N GLY A 37 -7.35 -8.13 10.20
CA GLY A 37 -8.64 -8.36 10.84
C GLY A 37 -9.75 -7.41 10.35
N GLU A 38 -10.79 -7.24 11.16
CA GLU A 38 -11.95 -6.39 10.83
C GLU A 38 -11.56 -4.92 10.55
N SER A 39 -10.51 -4.43 11.22
CA SER A 39 -10.01 -3.06 11.08
C SER A 39 -9.29 -2.74 9.77
N THR A 40 -9.18 -3.71 8.85
CA THR A 40 -8.37 -3.58 7.61
C THR A 40 -8.80 -2.41 6.75
N GLY A 41 -10.10 -2.19 6.59
CA GLY A 41 -10.62 -1.07 5.80
C GLY A 41 -10.12 0.27 6.33
N ASN A 42 -10.21 0.47 7.66
CA ASN A 42 -9.75 1.70 8.31
C ASN A 42 -8.24 1.89 8.18
N LYS A 43 -7.45 0.83 8.41
CA LYS A 43 -5.98 0.88 8.27
C LYS A 43 -5.56 1.24 6.86
N LEU A 44 -6.16 0.60 5.86
CA LEU A 44 -5.86 0.86 4.45
C LEU A 44 -6.28 2.28 4.05
N GLY A 45 -7.48 2.72 4.45
CA GLY A 45 -7.97 4.08 4.22
C GLY A 45 -7.04 5.13 4.80
N ASN A 46 -6.62 4.97 6.07
CA ASN A 46 -5.69 5.88 6.73
C ASN A 46 -4.32 5.93 6.03
N MET A 47 -3.79 4.78 5.62
CA MET A 47 -2.51 4.72 4.91
C MET A 47 -2.58 5.43 3.55
N VAL A 48 -3.61 5.16 2.74
CA VAL A 48 -3.78 5.83 1.44
C VAL A 48 -4.00 7.33 1.64
N GLY A 49 -4.84 7.73 2.59
CA GLY A 49 -5.06 9.13 2.93
C GLY A 49 -3.78 9.83 3.37
N GLY A 50 -2.95 9.17 4.18
CA GLY A 50 -1.64 9.68 4.57
C GLY A 50 -0.66 9.84 3.40
N ILE A 51 -0.67 8.93 2.42
CA ILE A 51 0.15 9.05 1.21
C ILE A 51 -0.31 10.23 0.36
N VAL A 52 -1.62 10.39 0.17
CA VAL A 52 -2.19 11.51 -0.60
C VAL A 52 -1.91 12.86 0.07
N ALA A 53 -2.05 12.94 1.40
CA ALA A 53 -1.76 14.14 2.17
C ALA A 53 -0.26 14.44 2.33
N GLY A 54 0.63 13.55 1.87
CA GLY A 54 2.08 13.70 2.02
C GLY A 54 2.60 13.40 3.44
N HIS A 55 1.76 12.89 4.35
CA HIS A 55 2.17 12.45 5.68
C HIS A 55 2.96 11.14 5.66
N ILE A 56 2.74 10.31 4.64
CA ILE A 56 3.41 9.02 4.45
C ILE A 56 4.13 9.05 3.10
N ALA A 57 5.45 8.84 3.10
CA ALA A 57 6.27 8.80 1.89
C ALA A 57 6.59 7.34 1.50
N PRO A 58 6.07 6.84 0.36
CA PRO A 58 6.44 5.52 -0.17
C PRO A 58 7.84 5.59 -0.80
N VAL A 59 8.83 4.98 -0.15
CA VAL A 59 10.23 4.96 -0.62
C VAL A 59 10.75 3.53 -0.60
N GLU A 60 11.40 3.13 -1.69
CA GLU A 60 12.13 1.86 -1.77
C GLU A 60 13.63 2.11 -1.56
N LEU A 61 14.22 1.43 -0.59
CA LEU A 61 15.66 1.46 -0.32
C LEU A 61 16.29 0.13 -0.68
N ILE A 62 17.28 0.15 -1.58
CA ILE A 62 18.05 -1.02 -1.98
C ILE A 62 19.43 -0.91 -1.33
N VAL A 63 19.66 -1.77 -0.34
CA VAL A 63 20.87 -1.80 0.47
C VAL A 63 21.53 -3.17 0.30
N LYS A 64 22.85 -3.18 0.12
CA LYS A 64 23.64 -4.42 0.16
C LYS A 64 24.32 -4.50 1.52
N LYS A 65 24.26 -5.68 2.16
CA LYS A 65 25.05 -5.94 3.36
C LYS A 65 26.53 -5.77 3.00
N LYS A 66 27.26 -4.98 3.78
CA LYS A 66 28.72 -4.89 3.65
C LYS A 66 29.30 -6.25 4.06
N MET A 67 30.06 -6.87 3.17
CA MET A 67 30.88 -8.03 3.50
C MET A 67 32.18 -7.49 4.09
N GLU A 68 32.58 -8.00 5.24
CA GLU A 68 33.86 -7.72 5.91
C GLU A 68 34.84 -8.85 5.59
#